data_AF-A0A5D2D864-F1
#
_entry.id   AF-A0A5D2D864-F1
#
_cell.length_a   1.000
_cell.length_b   1.000
_cell.length_c   1.000
_cell.angle_alpha   90.00
_cell.angle_beta   90.00
_cell.angle_gamma   90.00
#
_symmetry.space_group_name_H-M   'P 1'
#
loop_
_entity.id
_entity.type
_entity.pdbx_description
1 polymer ?
#
loop_
_entity_poly.entity_id
_entity_poly.type
_entity_poly.pdbx_seq_one_letter_code
_entity_poly.pdbx_strand_id
1 'polypeptide(L)'
;MVDILKVEVLGEQLSRKSESLAGLRPSLERILADIHERLTFRARTYIRDEIANYIPINEDLNYPAKLEHSADVVSETAAWLTYFWRRAKVYGVEDDIAEERLGF
;
A
#
# COMPACT_ATOMS: atom_id res chain seq x y z
N MET A 1 -17.18 16.08 -5.31
CA MET A 1 -16.64 17.02 -6.33
C MET A 1 -15.66 16.35 -7.31
N VAL A 2 -15.07 15.21 -6.95
CA VAL A 2 -14.25 14.36 -7.85
C VAL A 2 -15.12 13.47 -8.77
N ASP A 3 -16.36 13.18 -8.37
CA ASP A 3 -17.27 12.30 -9.13
C ASP A 3 -17.79 12.89 -10.45
N ILE A 4 -17.89 14.23 -10.56
CA ILE A 4 -18.39 14.90 -11.78
C ILE A 4 -17.36 14.82 -12.92
N LEU A 5 -16.07 15.00 -12.63
CA LEU A 5 -15.01 14.91 -13.64
C LEU A 5 -14.78 13.47 -14.13
N LYS A 6 -15.11 12.46 -13.31
CA LYS A 6 -14.92 11.04 -13.62
C LYS A 6 -16.04 10.44 -14.45
N VAL A 7 -17.23 11.04 -14.46
CA VAL A 7 -18.38 10.54 -15.23
C VAL A 7 -18.44 11.19 -16.61
N GLU A 8 -18.21 12.50 -16.74
CA GLU A 8 -18.44 13.21 -18.00
C GLU A 8 -17.24 13.13 -18.96
N VAL A 9 -16.00 13.34 -18.48
CA VAL A 9 -14.81 13.35 -19.34
C VAL A 9 -14.24 11.94 -19.56
N LEU A 10 -14.25 11.11 -18.51
CA LEU A 10 -13.77 9.74 -18.59
C LEU A 10 -14.83 8.77 -19.16
N GLY A 11 -16.12 9.06 -19.01
CA GLY A 11 -17.20 8.26 -19.59
C GLY A 11 -17.16 8.22 -21.11
N GLU A 12 -16.94 9.36 -21.78
CA GLU A 12 -16.87 9.46 -23.24
C GLU A 12 -15.63 8.75 -23.83
N GLN A 13 -14.48 8.88 -23.16
CA GLN A 13 -13.22 8.24 -23.55
C GLN A 13 -13.23 6.74 -23.28
N LEU A 14 -13.79 6.31 -22.14
CA LEU A 14 -14.05 4.90 -21.86
C LEU A 14 -15.06 4.32 -22.84
N SER A 15 -16.09 5.07 -23.23
CA SER A 15 -17.09 4.63 -24.21
C SER A 15 -16.46 4.38 -25.58
N ARG A 16 -15.73 5.36 -26.14
CA ARG A 16 -15.01 5.20 -27.42
C ARG A 16 -14.00 4.04 -27.41
N LYS A 17 -13.26 3.88 -26.30
CA LYS A 17 -12.28 2.79 -26.16
C LYS A 17 -12.96 1.44 -25.90
N SER A 18 -14.12 1.43 -25.24
CA SER A 18 -14.92 0.22 -24.97
C SER A 18 -15.53 -0.35 -26.23
N GLU A 19 -15.90 0.49 -27.21
CA GLU A 19 -16.44 0.05 -28.50
C GLU A 19 -15.35 -0.61 -29.35
N SER A 20 -14.15 -0.01 -29.39
CA SER A 20 -12.95 -0.62 -30.00
C SER A 20 -12.52 -1.93 -29.33
N LEU A 21 -12.87 -2.13 -28.05
CA LEU A 21 -12.52 -3.32 -27.26
C LEU A 21 -13.74 -4.22 -27.00
N ALA A 22 -14.86 -3.98 -27.68
CA ALA A 22 -16.11 -4.70 -27.44
C ALA A 22 -15.96 -6.21 -27.64
N GLY A 23 -15.12 -6.63 -28.60
CA GLY A 23 -14.79 -8.05 -28.81
C GLY A 23 -13.93 -8.68 -27.71
N LEU A 24 -13.20 -7.88 -26.92
CA LEU A 24 -12.40 -8.34 -25.78
C LEU A 24 -13.19 -8.36 -24.47
N ARG A 25 -14.35 -7.70 -24.43
CA ARG A 25 -15.22 -7.62 -23.25
C ARG A 25 -15.52 -8.99 -22.62
N PRO A 26 -15.89 -10.04 -23.38
CA PRO A 26 -16.12 -11.37 -22.77
C PRO A 26 -14.86 -11.97 -22.15
N SER A 27 -13.69 -11.69 -22.73
CA SER A 27 -12.41 -12.16 -22.17
C SER A 27 -12.07 -11.43 -20.86
N LEU A 28 -12.29 -10.11 -20.82
CA LEU A 28 -12.07 -9.30 -19.63
C LEU A 28 -13.04 -9.65 -18.51
N GLU A 29 -14.32 -9.86 -18.82
CA GLU A 29 -15.34 -10.30 -17.85
C GLU A 29 -14.98 -11.68 -17.28
N ARG A 30 -14.48 -12.60 -18.11
CA ARG A 30 -13.98 -13.91 -17.65
C ARG A 30 -12.76 -13.78 -16.74
N ILE A 31 -11.80 -12.92 -17.08
CA ILE A 31 -10.62 -12.67 -16.24
C ILE A 31 -11.04 -12.02 -14.92
N LEU A 32 -11.97 -11.07 -14.96
CA LEU A 32 -12.48 -10.41 -13.78
C LEU A 32 -13.19 -11.40 -12.85
N ALA A 33 -13.98 -12.31 -13.40
CA ALA A 33 -14.62 -13.38 -12.64
C ALA A 33 -13.59 -14.32 -11.99
N ASP A 34 -12.56 -14.75 -12.72
CA ASP A 34 -11.48 -15.60 -12.18
C ASP A 34 -10.75 -14.90 -11.03
N ILE A 35 -10.41 -13.62 -11.20
CA ILE A 35 -9.75 -12.83 -10.15
C ILE A 35 -10.64 -12.72 -8.92
N HIS A 36 -11.94 -12.44 -9.08
CA HIS A 36 -12.88 -12.37 -7.95
C HIS A 36 -12.97 -13.69 -7.21
N GLU A 37 -13.12 -14.80 -7.93
CA GLU A 37 -13.17 -16.13 -7.32
C GLU A 37 -11.87 -16.44 -6.57
N ARG A 38 -10.72 -16.18 -7.20
CA ARG A 38 -9.40 -16.44 -6.62
C ARG A 38 -9.12 -15.60 -5.38
N LEU A 39 -9.47 -14.31 -5.41
CA LEU A 39 -9.33 -13.43 -4.25
C LEU A 39 -10.26 -13.87 -3.11
N THR A 40 -11.51 -14.21 -3.44
CA THR A 40 -12.47 -14.70 -2.46
C THR A 40 -11.99 -15.99 -1.81
N PHE A 41 -11.49 -16.95 -2.61
CA PHE A 41 -10.92 -18.19 -2.11
C PHE A 41 -9.71 -17.91 -1.22
N ARG A 42 -8.72 -17.14 -1.71
CA ARG A 42 -7.50 -16.84 -0.95
C ARG A 42 -7.79 -16.13 0.37
N ALA A 43 -8.71 -15.15 0.37
CA ALA A 43 -9.11 -14.47 1.59
C ALA A 43 -9.74 -15.45 2.60
N ARG A 44 -10.67 -16.31 2.14
CA ARG A 44 -11.31 -17.31 3.01
C ARG A 44 -10.30 -18.32 3.57
N THR A 45 -9.37 -18.79 2.74
CA THR A 45 -8.31 -19.73 3.15
C THR A 45 -7.37 -19.08 4.15
N TYR A 46 -6.87 -17.87 3.88
CA TYR A 46 -6.00 -17.15 4.81
C TYR A 46 -6.67 -16.88 6.15
N ILE A 47 -7.93 -16.43 6.13
CA ILE A 47 -8.69 -16.22 7.37
C ILE A 47 -8.83 -17.53 8.15
N ARG A 48 -9.10 -18.66 7.48
CA ARG A 48 -9.25 -19.94 8.16
C ARG A 48 -7.92 -20.42 8.75
N ASP A 49 -6.89 -20.45 7.93
CA ASP A 49 -5.66 -21.18 8.24
C ASP A 49 -4.71 -20.34 9.10
N GLU A 50 -4.60 -19.03 8.82
CA GLU A 50 -3.64 -18.14 9.48
C GLU A 50 -4.25 -17.30 10.60
N ILE A 51 -5.58 -17.16 10.66
CA ILE A 51 -6.25 -16.32 11.68
C ILE A 51 -7.13 -17.16 12.61
N ALA A 52 -8.16 -17.82 12.07
CA ALA A 52 -9.17 -18.51 12.88
C ALA A 52 -8.59 -19.72 13.62
N ASN A 53 -7.65 -20.42 12.99
CA ASN A 53 -6.99 -21.60 13.54
C ASN A 53 -5.63 -21.30 14.18
N TYR A 54 -5.27 -20.02 14.28
CA TYR A 54 -3.98 -19.64 14.83
C TYR A 54 -3.95 -19.86 16.35
N ILE A 55 -2.92 -20.58 16.80
CA ILE A 55 -2.64 -20.82 18.21
C ILE A 55 -1.37 -20.03 18.55
N PRO A 56 -1.49 -18.90 19.29
CA PRO A 56 -0.33 -18.07 19.61
C PRO A 56 0.74 -18.84 20.38
N ILE A 57 2.00 -18.68 20.00
CA ILE A 57 3.14 -19.15 20.80
C ILE A 57 3.55 -18.07 21.81
N ASN A 58 4.34 -18.46 22.82
CA ASN A 58 4.76 -17.54 23.89
C ASN A 58 5.41 -16.24 23.37
N GLU A 59 6.12 -16.32 22.24
CA GLU A 59 6.73 -15.16 21.61
C GLU A 59 5.71 -14.20 21.00
N ASP A 60 4.56 -14.70 20.53
CA ASP A 60 3.48 -13.86 20.01
C ASP A 60 2.83 -13.02 21.09
N LEU A 61 2.77 -13.59 22.30
CA LEU A 61 2.18 -12.99 23.50
C LEU A 61 3.14 -12.07 24.24
N ASN A 62 4.44 -12.08 23.91
CA ASN A 62 5.45 -11.24 24.55
C ASN A 62 5.40 -9.78 24.05
N TYR A 63 4.27 -9.13 24.28
CA TYR A 63 4.02 -7.75 23.91
C TYR A 63 5.01 -6.75 24.55
N PRO A 64 5.44 -6.90 25.83
CA PRO A 64 6.42 -5.99 26.44
C PRO A 64 7.74 -5.92 25.66
N ALA A 65 8.32 -7.07 25.31
CA ALA A 65 9.56 -7.09 24.54
C ALA A 65 9.37 -6.56 23.10
N LYS A 66 8.21 -6.82 22.47
CA LYS A 66 7.88 -6.26 21.14
C LYS A 66 7.79 -4.74 21.16
N LEU A 67 7.20 -4.18 22.22
CA LEU A 67 7.13 -2.74 22.42
C LEU A 67 8.53 -2.13 22.63
N GLU A 68 9.34 -2.70 23.52
CA GLU A 68 10.70 -2.23 23.77
C GLU A 68 11.56 -2.26 22.50
N HIS A 69 11.50 -3.34 21.73
CA HIS A 69 12.25 -3.44 20.47
C HIS A 69 11.78 -2.40 19.44
N SER A 70 10.46 -2.16 19.32
CA SER A 70 9.95 -1.11 18.42
C SER A 70 10.39 0.30 18.83
N ALA A 71 10.47 0.58 20.14
CA ALA A 71 10.95 1.85 20.65
C ALA A 71 12.46 2.04 20.36
N ASP A 72 13.25 0.97 20.46
CA ASP A 72 14.67 0.99 20.16
C ASP A 72 14.93 1.24 18.67
N VAL A 73 14.19 0.56 17.78
CA VAL A 73 14.23 0.82 16.33
C VAL A 73 13.80 2.26 16.00
N VAL A 74 12.78 2.81 16.67
CA VAL A 74 12.38 4.22 16.50
C VAL A 74 13.48 5.17 16.99
N SER A 75 14.16 4.85 18.09
CA SER A 75 15.29 5.63 18.63
C SER A 75 16.50 5.60 17.69
N GLU A 76 16.90 4.42 17.22
CA GLU A 76 17.96 4.25 16.23
C GLU A 76 17.62 4.98 14.93
N THR A 77 16.37 4.86 14.48
CA THR A 77 15.89 5.54 13.26
C THR A 77 15.76 7.06 13.44
N ALA A 78 15.53 7.56 14.64
CA ALA A 78 15.61 8.99 14.91
C ALA A 78 17.07 9.47 14.96
N ALA A 79 17.98 8.65 15.50
CA ALA A 79 19.39 9.00 15.67
C ALA A 79 20.15 9.11 14.33
N TRP A 80 20.02 8.12 13.43
CA TRP A 80 20.64 8.21 12.10
C TRP A 80 20.05 9.34 11.25
N LEU A 81 18.73 9.60 11.32
CA LEU A 81 18.10 10.72 10.63
C LEU A 81 18.67 12.04 11.14
N THR A 82 18.73 12.22 12.46
CA THR A 82 19.29 13.44 13.07
C THR A 82 20.75 13.63 12.68
N TYR A 83 21.57 12.56 12.69
CA TYR A 83 22.95 12.60 12.24
C TYR A 83 23.07 12.96 10.76
N PHE A 84 22.30 12.29 9.91
CA PHE A 84 22.27 12.51 8.46
C PHE A 84 21.88 13.95 8.14
N TRP A 85 20.80 14.47 8.75
CA TRP A 85 20.35 15.84 8.58
C TRP A 85 21.41 16.85 9.04
N ARG A 86 22.04 16.61 10.20
CA ARG A 86 23.13 17.47 10.68
C ARG A 86 24.31 17.49 9.72
N ARG A 87 24.65 16.35 9.11
CA ARG A 87 25.73 16.23 8.12
C ARG A 87 25.35 16.88 6.79
N ALA A 88 24.10 16.72 6.33
CA ALA A 88 23.59 17.34 5.11
C ALA A 88 23.63 18.87 5.20
N LYS A 89 23.27 19.46 6.36
CA LYS A 89 23.40 20.90 6.62
C LYS A 89 24.84 21.40 6.55
N VAL A 90 25.81 20.61 7.04
CA VAL A 90 27.24 20.95 6.92
C VAL A 90 27.71 21.01 5.46
N TYR A 91 27.11 20.21 4.58
CA TYR A 91 27.41 20.23 3.15
C TYR A 91 26.54 21.21 2.34
N GLY A 92 25.74 22.05 2.99
CA GLY A 92 24.93 23.06 2.31
C GLY A 92 23.71 22.52 1.57
N VAL A 93 23.17 21.37 1.98
CA VAL A 93 21.87 20.88 1.47
C VAL A 93 20.77 21.73 2.11
N GLU A 94 20.19 22.66 1.35
CA GLU A 94 19.08 23.52 1.78
C GLU A 94 17.76 22.71 1.91
N ASP A 95 16.82 23.17 2.76
CA ASP A 95 15.60 22.42 3.16
C ASP A 95 14.66 22.09 1.98
N ASP A 96 14.75 22.87 0.91
CA ASP A 96 13.94 22.85 -0.30
C ASP A 96 14.17 21.60 -1.18
N ILE A 97 15.28 20.87 -1.00
CA ILE A 97 15.51 19.57 -1.65
C ILE A 97 14.73 18.43 -0.94
N ALA A 98 14.37 18.61 0.33
CA ALA A 98 13.71 17.59 1.14
C ALA A 98 12.20 17.48 0.87
N GLU A 99 11.52 18.62 0.66
CA GLU A 99 10.08 18.65 0.36
C GLU A 99 9.75 18.08 -1.02
N GLU A 100 10.57 18.35 -2.05
CA GLU A 100 10.33 17.89 -3.42
C GLU A 100 10.38 16.35 -3.56
N ARG A 101 11.17 15.67 -2.72
CA ARG A 101 11.32 14.20 -2.75
C ARG A 101 10.41 13.44 -1.79
N LEU A 102 9.89 14.09 -0.76
CA LEU A 102 8.99 13.46 0.23
C LEU A 102 7.52 13.82 0.06
N GLY A 103 7.17 14.78 -0.81
CA GLY A 103 5.83 14.94 -1.37
C GLY A 103 4.69 14.99 -0.34
N PHE A 104 4.72 15.99 0.54
CA PHE A 104 3.52 16.43 1.26
C PHE A 104 2.75 17.46 0.44
#